data_AF-A0A6N8B416-F1
#
_entry.id   AF-A0A6N8B416-F1
#
_cell.length_a   1.000
_cell.length_b   1.000
_cell.length_c   1.000
_cell.angle_alpha   90.00
_cell.angle_beta   90.00
_cell.angle_gamma   90.00
#
_symmetry.space_group_name_H-M   'P 1'
#
loop_
_entity.id
_entity.type
_entity.pdbx_description
1 polymer ?
#
loop_
_entity_poly.entity_id
_entity_poly.type
_entity_poly.pdbx_seq_one_letter_code
_entity_poly.pdbx_strand_id
1 'polypeptide(L)'
;MNNFIEDISKSLSLIEELAGQHWLEEWVHSIRDQHGRQHSGIPVLAEWWLKAGDELASMQLTGSYAPSESTLRLTQLGFDLSVLKSVVGFNEQVNLLKGDKETFLQVCYRLSIASEYVKQGHKVILAKGQEKEDFLIHHHNDIPVAICAPSIKSINELDTVVSYAIDNTLSRLPENKGKVYVDFPLPSVYTAEQWLQLTEEIIRNNKPIPESYEFTMTSTFVDREGQYIKLNRHYHKIQ
;
A
#
# COMPACT_ATOMS: atom_id res chain seq x y z
N MET A 1 17.58 -16.63 5.91
CA MET A 1 17.84 -15.49 6.83
C MET A 1 18.78 -14.43 6.24
N ASN A 2 19.96 -14.78 5.70
CA ASN A 2 20.89 -13.76 5.16
C ASN A 2 20.30 -12.86 4.06
N ASN A 3 19.46 -13.39 3.16
CA ASN A 3 18.84 -12.59 2.11
C ASN A 3 17.92 -11.48 2.66
N PHE A 4 17.20 -11.76 3.75
CA PHE A 4 16.23 -10.81 4.29
C PHE A 4 16.88 -9.60 4.98
N ILE A 5 18.02 -9.80 5.65
CA ILE A 5 18.83 -8.69 6.22
C ILE A 5 19.33 -7.78 5.09
N GLU A 6 19.77 -8.38 3.99
CA GLU A 6 20.21 -7.64 2.80
C GLU A 6 19.05 -6.87 2.15
N ASP A 7 17.86 -7.48 2.11
CA ASP A 7 16.65 -6.89 1.56
C ASP A 7 16.18 -5.66 2.37
N ILE A 8 16.20 -5.74 3.71
CA ILE A 8 15.91 -4.59 4.58
C ILE A 8 16.93 -3.48 4.32
N SER A 9 18.23 -3.81 4.29
CA SER A 9 19.31 -2.84 4.07
C SER A 9 19.18 -2.10 2.73
N LYS A 10 18.90 -2.83 1.65
CA LYS A 10 18.64 -2.25 0.32
C LYS A 10 17.40 -1.35 0.32
N SER A 11 16.35 -1.77 1.00
CA SER A 11 15.09 -1.02 1.08
C SER A 11 15.27 0.28 1.86
N LEU A 12 15.98 0.25 2.99
CA LEU A 12 16.34 1.44 3.76
C LEU A 12 17.15 2.42 2.92
N SER A 13 18.20 1.93 2.26
CA SER A 13 19.08 2.77 1.42
C SER A 13 18.30 3.45 0.29
N LEU A 14 17.40 2.73 -0.37
CA LEU A 14 16.56 3.29 -1.43
C LEU A 14 15.57 4.34 -0.89
N ILE A 15 14.98 4.08 0.27
CA ILE A 15 14.05 5.02 0.91
C ILE A 15 14.79 6.30 1.34
N GLU A 16 16.01 6.18 1.85
CA GLU A 16 16.87 7.33 2.17
C GLU A 16 17.21 8.16 0.94
N GLU A 17 17.56 7.51 -0.17
CA GLU A 17 17.82 8.17 -1.45
C GLU A 17 16.59 8.95 -1.95
N LEU A 18 15.42 8.32 -1.91
CA LEU A 18 14.19 8.88 -2.48
C LEU A 18 13.53 9.92 -1.58
N ALA A 19 13.41 9.64 -0.28
CA ALA A 19 12.79 10.56 0.67
C ALA A 19 13.75 11.69 1.05
N GLY A 20 15.06 11.45 1.00
CA GLY A 20 16.09 12.34 1.50
C GLY A 20 16.43 12.01 2.95
N GLN A 21 17.64 11.50 3.19
CA GLN A 21 18.15 11.15 4.51
C GLN A 21 17.97 12.28 5.53
N HIS A 22 18.29 13.52 5.14
CA HIS A 22 18.15 14.68 6.04
C HIS A 22 16.71 14.87 6.53
N TRP A 23 15.73 14.71 5.66
CA TRP A 23 14.31 14.82 6.02
C TRP A 23 13.91 13.72 7.01
N LEU A 24 14.39 12.49 6.82
CA LEU A 24 14.12 11.38 7.75
C LEU A 24 14.76 11.64 9.12
N GLU A 25 16.00 12.10 9.15
CA GLU A 25 16.76 12.40 10.38
C GLU A 25 16.13 13.55 11.18
N GLU A 26 15.66 14.61 10.51
CA GLU A 26 14.94 15.73 11.16
C GLU A 26 13.76 15.22 12.02
N TRP A 27 12.99 14.27 11.48
CA TRP A 27 11.88 13.66 12.20
C TRP A 27 12.36 12.75 13.34
N VAL A 28 13.44 11.99 13.14
CA VAL A 28 14.02 11.17 14.21
C VAL A 28 14.53 12.01 15.38
N HIS A 29 15.14 13.16 15.11
CA HIS A 29 15.53 14.11 16.16
C HIS A 29 14.32 14.64 16.89
N SER A 30 13.24 15.01 16.17
CA SER A 30 11.97 15.40 16.81
C SER A 30 11.36 14.29 17.68
N ILE A 31 11.48 13.02 17.29
CA ILE A 31 11.02 11.86 18.10
C ILE A 31 11.85 11.75 19.38
N ARG A 32 13.18 11.92 19.27
CA ARG A 32 14.12 11.81 20.39
C ARG A 32 14.01 12.95 21.38
N ASP A 33 13.77 14.16 20.91
CA ASP A 33 13.70 15.35 21.77
C ASP A 33 12.35 15.47 22.51
N GLN A 34 11.28 14.85 22.01
CA GLN A 34 9.92 14.97 22.56
C GLN A 34 9.48 13.80 23.46
N HIS A 35 10.42 13.06 24.06
CA HIS A 35 10.13 11.90 24.92
C HIS A 35 9.13 12.22 26.06
N GLY A 36 7.82 12.02 25.84
CA GLY A 36 6.85 12.16 26.93
C GLY A 36 5.35 12.04 26.63
N ARG A 37 4.79 12.40 25.46
CA ARG A 37 3.32 12.37 25.27
C ARG A 37 2.92 12.03 23.83
N GLN A 38 1.98 11.09 23.71
CA GLN A 38 1.18 10.72 22.53
C GLN A 38 1.61 11.36 21.19
N HIS A 39 2.40 10.60 20.44
CA HIS A 39 2.98 10.90 19.12
C HIS A 39 1.93 11.08 18.01
N SER A 40 1.26 12.22 17.98
CA SER A 40 0.40 12.61 16.85
C SER A 40 1.11 13.71 16.06
N GLY A 41 1.89 13.33 15.04
CA GLY A 41 2.56 14.31 14.17
C GLY A 41 3.79 13.83 13.42
N ILE A 42 4.34 12.67 13.77
CA ILE A 42 5.47 12.07 13.03
C ILE A 42 4.93 11.40 11.76
N PRO A 43 5.50 11.67 10.58
CA PRO A 43 5.15 10.96 9.36
C PRO A 43 5.44 9.46 9.47
N VAL A 44 4.50 8.62 9.01
CA VAL A 44 4.59 7.16 9.14
C VAL A 44 5.84 6.58 8.46
N LEU A 45 6.26 7.17 7.34
CA LEU A 45 7.48 6.75 6.65
C LEU A 45 8.73 6.89 7.55
N ALA A 46 8.86 8.00 8.27
CA ALA A 46 9.99 8.25 9.17
C ALA A 46 9.97 7.30 10.37
N GLU A 47 8.78 7.04 10.93
CA GLU A 47 8.60 6.06 12.01
C GLU A 47 9.01 4.65 11.56
N TRP A 48 8.53 4.20 10.40
CA TRP A 48 8.86 2.88 9.88
C TRP A 48 10.35 2.76 9.51
N TRP A 49 10.94 3.80 8.92
CA TRP A 49 12.37 3.85 8.60
C TRP A 49 13.24 3.69 9.86
N LEU A 50 12.99 4.49 10.91
CA LEU A 50 13.73 4.40 12.17
C LEU A 50 13.63 3.01 12.78
N LYS A 51 12.40 2.49 12.88
CA LYS A 51 12.15 1.18 13.50
C LYS A 51 12.82 0.04 12.71
N ALA A 52 12.75 0.06 11.39
CA ALA A 52 13.43 -0.93 10.57
C ALA A 52 14.96 -0.84 10.69
N GLY A 53 15.51 0.36 10.84
CA GLY A 53 16.94 0.57 11.12
C GLY A 53 17.37 -0.06 12.46
N ASP A 54 16.62 0.19 13.53
CA ASP A 54 16.88 -0.38 14.85
C ASP A 54 16.79 -1.92 14.84
N GLU A 55 15.78 -2.47 14.13
CA GLU A 55 15.59 -3.90 13.99
C GLU A 55 16.68 -4.54 13.11
N LEU A 56 17.12 -3.88 12.04
CA LEU A 56 18.23 -4.33 11.21
C LEU A 56 19.53 -4.42 12.03
N ALA A 57 19.85 -3.37 12.80
CA ALA A 57 21.02 -3.36 13.69
C ALA A 57 20.93 -4.51 14.71
N SER A 58 19.76 -4.72 15.30
CA SER A 58 19.52 -5.82 16.24
C SER A 58 19.73 -7.18 15.58
N MET A 59 19.16 -7.41 14.38
CA MET A 59 19.35 -8.63 13.60
C MET A 59 20.82 -8.92 13.29
N GLN A 60 21.58 -7.89 12.92
CA GLN A 60 23.01 -8.01 12.59
C GLN A 60 23.85 -8.37 13.83
N LEU A 61 23.46 -7.89 15.01
CA LEU A 61 24.17 -8.16 16.26
C LEU A 61 23.82 -9.52 16.87
N THR A 62 22.53 -9.91 16.86
CA THR A 62 22.06 -11.11 17.56
C THR A 62 21.97 -12.33 16.66
N GLY A 63 21.92 -12.15 15.34
CA GLY A 63 21.67 -13.23 14.38
C GLY A 63 20.28 -13.85 14.48
N SER A 64 19.40 -13.32 15.35
CA SER A 64 18.03 -13.81 15.56
C SER A 64 17.15 -12.68 16.06
N TYR A 65 16.20 -12.27 15.21
CA TYR A 65 15.17 -11.30 15.54
C TYR A 65 14.01 -11.47 14.55
N ALA A 66 12.77 -11.51 15.05
CA ALA A 66 11.59 -11.55 14.20
C ALA A 66 11.24 -10.11 13.79
N PRO A 67 11.25 -9.75 12.48
CA PRO A 67 10.89 -8.41 12.05
C PRO A 67 9.48 -8.04 12.49
N SER A 68 9.29 -6.78 12.85
CA SER A 68 7.94 -6.25 13.05
C SER A 68 7.21 -6.05 11.73
N GLU A 69 5.88 -5.92 11.80
CA GLU A 69 5.05 -5.62 10.64
C GLU A 69 5.49 -4.34 9.91
N SER A 70 5.89 -3.30 10.66
CA SER A 70 6.44 -2.06 10.11
C SER A 70 7.70 -2.29 9.27
N THR A 71 8.61 -3.14 9.75
CA THR A 71 9.84 -3.48 9.02
C THR A 71 9.53 -4.28 7.75
N LEU A 72 8.60 -5.24 7.84
CA LEU A 72 8.14 -6.00 6.69
C LEU A 72 7.50 -5.09 5.64
N ARG A 73 6.60 -4.18 6.05
CA ARG A 73 5.93 -3.24 5.14
C ARG A 73 6.89 -2.22 4.54
N LEU A 74 7.87 -1.73 5.29
CA LEU A 74 8.92 -0.85 4.77
C LEU A 74 9.78 -1.57 3.71
N THR A 75 10.15 -2.82 3.98
CA THR A 75 10.91 -3.65 3.05
C THR A 75 10.14 -3.85 1.75
N GLN A 76 8.85 -4.17 1.86
CA GLN A 76 7.97 -4.28 0.70
C GLN A 76 7.86 -2.98 -0.09
N LEU A 77 7.69 -1.84 0.61
CA LEU A 77 7.67 -0.53 -0.04
C LEU A 77 8.98 -0.27 -0.81
N GLY A 78 10.14 -0.61 -0.24
CA GLY A 78 11.43 -0.52 -0.93
C GLY A 78 11.45 -1.34 -2.23
N PHE A 79 10.96 -2.57 -2.21
CA PHE A 79 10.85 -3.37 -3.42
C PHE A 79 9.91 -2.76 -4.46
N ASP A 80 8.75 -2.27 -4.04
CA ASP A 80 7.78 -1.64 -4.95
C ASP A 80 8.37 -0.38 -5.60
N LEU A 81 9.04 0.46 -4.82
CA LEU A 81 9.72 1.66 -5.32
C LEU A 81 10.84 1.31 -6.32
N SER A 82 11.59 0.23 -6.06
CA SER A 82 12.68 -0.21 -6.95
C SER A 82 12.18 -0.57 -8.35
N VAL A 83 10.98 -1.16 -8.44
CA VAL A 83 10.33 -1.55 -9.70
C VAL A 83 9.75 -0.34 -10.42
N LEU A 84 9.25 0.64 -9.66
CA LEU A 84 8.53 1.78 -10.19
C LEU A 84 9.39 2.99 -10.55
N LYS A 85 10.70 2.98 -10.28
CA LYS A 85 11.59 4.14 -10.44
C LYS A 85 11.54 4.83 -11.80
N SER A 86 11.21 4.09 -12.88
CA SER A 86 11.13 4.62 -14.25
C SER A 86 9.69 4.86 -14.73
N VAL A 87 8.70 4.67 -13.87
CA VAL A 87 7.28 4.85 -14.20
C VAL A 87 6.93 6.33 -14.16
N VAL A 88 6.16 6.78 -15.16
CA VAL A 88 5.68 8.16 -15.23
C VAL A 88 4.82 8.46 -14.00
N GLY A 89 5.09 9.57 -13.32
CA GLY A 89 4.39 9.97 -12.09
C GLY A 89 5.02 9.45 -10.80
N PHE A 90 6.14 8.70 -10.87
CA PHE A 90 6.83 8.14 -9.71
C PHE A 90 7.27 9.19 -8.67
N ASN A 91 7.88 10.30 -9.11
CA ASN A 91 8.40 11.32 -8.20
C ASN A 91 7.28 12.00 -7.39
N GLU A 92 6.12 12.20 -8.00
CA GLU A 92 4.94 12.72 -7.33
C GLU A 92 4.47 11.75 -6.22
N GLN A 93 4.55 10.45 -6.45
CA GLN A 93 4.24 9.44 -5.43
C GLN A 93 5.20 9.47 -4.26
N VAL A 94 6.52 9.58 -4.52
CA VAL A 94 7.54 9.68 -3.47
C VAL A 94 7.28 10.88 -2.56
N ASN A 95 6.84 12.01 -3.12
CA ASN A 95 6.48 13.17 -2.32
C ASN A 95 5.23 12.94 -1.47
N LEU A 96 4.23 12.21 -1.98
CA LEU A 96 3.02 11.89 -1.22
C LEU A 96 3.28 10.91 -0.07
N LEU A 97 4.31 10.07 -0.14
CA LEU A 97 4.74 9.22 0.99
C LEU A 97 5.19 10.03 2.22
N LYS A 98 5.49 11.33 2.06
CA LYS A 98 5.84 12.23 3.17
C LYS A 98 4.62 12.88 3.83
N GLY A 99 3.42 12.56 3.35
CA GLY A 99 2.16 13.12 3.84
C GLY A 99 1.72 12.56 5.19
N ASP A 100 0.47 12.85 5.54
CA ASP A 100 -0.16 12.27 6.73
C ASP A 100 -0.33 10.75 6.62
N LYS A 101 -0.74 10.12 7.74
CA LYS A 101 -0.92 8.67 7.81
C LYS A 101 -1.88 8.13 6.75
N GLU A 102 -2.96 8.83 6.46
CA GLU A 102 -3.98 8.36 5.51
C GLU A 102 -3.43 8.39 4.08
N THR A 103 -2.81 9.50 3.71
CA THR A 103 -2.12 9.69 2.43
C THR A 103 -1.03 8.64 2.24
N PHE A 104 -0.18 8.44 3.26
CA PHE A 104 0.90 7.47 3.22
C PHE A 104 0.39 6.06 2.92
N LEU A 105 -0.62 5.60 3.65
CA LEU A 105 -1.18 4.26 3.48
C LEU A 105 -1.79 4.06 2.09
N GLN A 106 -2.53 5.05 1.59
CA GLN A 106 -3.09 5.02 0.23
C GLN A 106 -1.99 4.95 -0.84
N VAL A 107 -0.93 5.72 -0.69
CA VAL A 107 0.20 5.75 -1.64
C VAL A 107 0.98 4.44 -1.61
N CYS A 108 1.30 3.89 -0.44
CA CYS A 108 1.96 2.59 -0.32
C CYS A 108 1.18 1.51 -1.07
N TYR A 109 -0.14 1.50 -0.91
CA TYR A 109 -1.00 0.52 -1.57
C TYR A 109 -1.02 0.72 -3.08
N ARG A 110 -1.20 1.95 -3.56
CA ARG A 110 -1.13 2.29 -4.98
C ARG A 110 0.18 1.82 -5.63
N LEU A 111 1.30 2.06 -4.96
CA LEU A 111 2.62 1.63 -5.43
C LEU A 111 2.73 0.10 -5.45
N SER A 112 2.17 -0.61 -4.48
CA SER A 112 2.19 -2.07 -4.46
C SER A 112 1.45 -2.69 -5.65
N ILE A 113 0.28 -2.17 -6.01
CA ILE A 113 -0.43 -2.66 -7.20
C ILE A 113 0.32 -2.29 -8.47
N ALA A 114 0.78 -1.05 -8.59
CA ALA A 114 1.48 -0.59 -9.77
C ALA A 114 2.75 -1.42 -10.02
N SER A 115 3.52 -1.75 -8.98
CA SER A 115 4.75 -2.54 -9.09
C SER A 115 4.45 -3.93 -9.67
N GLU A 116 3.35 -4.53 -9.25
CA GLU A 116 2.92 -5.85 -9.71
C GLU A 116 2.57 -5.85 -11.20
N TYR A 117 1.88 -4.82 -11.68
CA TYR A 117 1.59 -4.69 -13.10
C TYR A 117 2.83 -4.51 -13.96
N VAL A 118 3.78 -3.72 -13.46
CA VAL A 118 5.08 -3.57 -14.13
C VAL A 118 5.81 -4.92 -14.18
N LYS A 119 5.80 -5.72 -13.11
CA LYS A 119 6.38 -7.07 -13.09
C LYS A 119 5.73 -8.02 -14.09
N GLN A 120 4.42 -7.87 -14.32
CA GLN A 120 3.66 -8.63 -15.32
C GLN A 120 3.86 -8.10 -16.75
N GLY A 121 4.66 -7.05 -16.95
CA GLY A 121 5.00 -6.49 -18.27
C GLY A 121 4.05 -5.40 -18.76
N HIS A 122 3.16 -4.90 -17.91
CA HIS A 122 2.25 -3.81 -18.27
C HIS A 122 2.93 -2.45 -18.13
N LYS A 123 2.53 -1.51 -18.99
CA LYS A 123 2.94 -0.11 -18.87
C LYS A 123 1.95 0.63 -17.96
N VAL A 124 2.46 1.15 -16.86
CA VAL A 124 1.69 1.89 -15.84
C VAL A 124 2.01 3.39 -15.94
N ILE A 125 1.05 4.26 -15.64
CA ILE A 125 1.23 5.71 -15.48
C ILE A 125 0.60 6.14 -14.15
N LEU A 126 1.43 6.51 -13.17
CA LEU A 126 1.00 6.91 -11.83
C LEU A 126 0.33 8.29 -11.84
N ALA A 127 -0.75 8.44 -11.08
CA ALA A 127 -1.42 9.73 -10.89
C ALA A 127 -0.47 10.79 -10.31
N LYS A 128 -0.69 12.05 -10.69
CA LYS A 128 0.13 13.19 -10.21
C LYS A 128 -0.35 13.81 -8.90
N GLY A 129 -1.40 13.29 -8.28
CA GLY A 129 -1.99 13.90 -7.07
C GLY A 129 -2.96 12.96 -6.33
N GLN A 130 -3.54 13.47 -5.24
CA GLN A 130 -4.52 12.74 -4.42
C GLN A 130 -5.91 12.65 -5.07
N GLU A 131 -6.23 13.53 -6.02
CA GLU A 131 -7.60 13.69 -6.54
C GLU A 131 -7.83 13.17 -7.97
N LYS A 132 -6.80 12.70 -8.67
CA LYS A 132 -6.93 12.17 -10.05
C LYS A 132 -6.77 10.65 -10.06
N GLU A 133 -7.63 10.00 -10.87
CA GLU A 133 -7.65 8.56 -11.19
C GLU A 133 -6.29 7.88 -11.00
N ASP A 134 -6.25 6.86 -10.13
CA ASP A 134 -5.05 6.44 -9.42
C ASP A 134 -3.89 5.99 -10.30
N PHE A 135 -4.14 5.33 -11.44
CA PHE A 135 -3.17 5.21 -12.54
C PHE A 135 -3.77 4.57 -13.80
N LEU A 136 -3.14 4.81 -14.96
CA LEU A 136 -3.53 4.17 -16.22
C LEU A 136 -2.66 2.93 -16.47
N ILE A 137 -3.29 1.81 -16.86
CA ILE A 137 -2.58 0.61 -17.33
C ILE A 137 -2.82 0.46 -18.83
N HIS A 138 -1.76 0.56 -19.62
CA HIS A 138 -1.84 0.31 -21.05
C HIS A 138 -1.80 -1.20 -21.30
N HIS A 139 -2.96 -1.77 -21.65
CA HIS A 139 -3.06 -3.10 -22.23
C HIS A 139 -3.87 -3.04 -23.51
N HIS A 140 -3.20 -2.95 -24.67
CA HIS A 140 -3.78 -2.95 -26.03
C HIS A 140 -4.93 -1.95 -26.32
N ASN A 141 -5.47 -1.19 -25.34
CA ASN A 141 -6.62 -0.27 -25.42
C ASN A 141 -6.67 0.74 -24.24
N ASP A 142 -5.55 1.08 -23.59
CA ASP A 142 -5.46 2.07 -22.48
C ASP A 142 -6.60 1.98 -21.45
N ILE A 143 -6.57 0.95 -20.59
CA ILE A 143 -7.64 0.68 -19.63
C ILE A 143 -7.40 1.56 -18.38
N PRO A 144 -8.35 2.43 -18.00
CA PRO A 144 -8.25 3.18 -16.76
C PRO A 144 -8.38 2.23 -15.57
N VAL A 145 -7.49 2.39 -14.59
CA VAL A 145 -7.50 1.60 -13.36
C VAL A 145 -7.66 2.53 -12.16
N ALA A 146 -8.72 2.30 -11.39
CA ALA A 146 -8.91 3.01 -10.13
C ALA A 146 -8.66 2.09 -8.94
N ILE A 147 -8.14 2.69 -7.88
CA ILE A 147 -7.81 2.02 -6.65
C ILE A 147 -8.67 2.61 -5.55
N CYS A 148 -9.47 1.75 -4.92
CA CYS A 148 -10.21 2.11 -3.73
C CYS A 148 -9.48 1.56 -2.51
N ALA A 149 -8.96 2.45 -1.66
CA ALA A 149 -8.25 2.14 -0.43
C ALA A 149 -8.88 2.87 0.77
N PRO A 150 -10.04 2.39 1.26
CA PRO A 150 -10.70 2.99 2.42
C PRO A 150 -9.83 2.97 3.68
N SER A 151 -9.79 4.09 4.39
CA SER A 151 -9.25 4.16 5.75
C SER A 151 -10.30 3.64 6.74
N ILE A 152 -10.08 2.43 7.27
CA ILE A 152 -10.98 1.84 8.27
C ILE A 152 -10.51 2.25 9.67
N LYS A 153 -11.28 3.12 10.32
CA LYS A 153 -10.99 3.60 11.68
C LYS A 153 -11.48 2.64 12.78
N SER A 154 -12.50 1.83 12.49
CA SER A 154 -13.00 0.78 13.38
C SER A 154 -13.73 -0.34 12.63
N ILE A 155 -13.76 -1.55 13.20
CA ILE A 155 -14.42 -2.75 12.63
C ILE A 155 -15.92 -2.52 12.43
N ASN A 156 -16.56 -1.78 13.34
CA ASN A 156 -18.01 -1.57 13.35
C ASN A 156 -18.49 -0.66 12.22
N GLU A 157 -17.59 -0.02 11.48
CA GLU A 157 -17.91 0.89 10.38
C GLU A 157 -17.58 0.29 9.01
N LEU A 158 -17.12 -0.97 8.97
CA LEU A 158 -16.55 -1.56 7.77
C LEU A 158 -17.51 -1.53 6.58
N ASP A 159 -18.75 -2.00 6.72
CA ASP A 159 -19.76 -1.99 5.65
C ASP A 159 -19.99 -0.59 5.08
N THR A 160 -20.03 0.42 5.96
CA THR A 160 -20.28 1.81 5.59
C THR A 160 -19.07 2.41 4.89
N VAL A 161 -17.87 2.16 5.42
CA VAL A 161 -16.60 2.62 4.87
C VAL A 161 -16.31 1.97 3.52
N VAL A 162 -16.54 0.66 3.40
CA VAL A 162 -16.43 -0.10 2.14
C VAL A 162 -17.39 0.45 1.11
N SER A 163 -18.66 0.60 1.49
CA SER A 163 -19.70 1.10 0.60
C SER A 163 -19.38 2.53 0.13
N TYR A 164 -19.01 3.42 1.04
CA TYR A 164 -18.69 4.80 0.71
C TYR A 164 -17.46 4.92 -0.19
N ALA A 165 -16.40 4.15 0.09
CA ALA A 165 -15.18 4.21 -0.69
C ALA A 165 -15.41 3.66 -2.11
N ILE A 166 -16.16 2.55 -2.25
CA ILE A 166 -16.54 2.02 -3.56
C ILE A 166 -17.37 3.05 -4.34
N ASP A 167 -18.38 3.68 -3.75
CA ASP A 167 -19.19 4.69 -4.45
C ASP A 167 -18.37 5.88 -4.90
N ASN A 168 -17.54 6.39 -3.99
CA ASN A 168 -16.71 7.55 -4.26
C ASN A 168 -15.72 7.23 -5.39
N THR A 169 -15.10 6.04 -5.39
CA THR A 169 -14.22 5.60 -6.47
C THR A 169 -14.98 5.39 -7.79
N LEU A 170 -16.12 4.69 -7.77
CA LEU A 170 -16.94 4.45 -8.97
C LEU A 170 -17.47 5.76 -9.58
N SER A 171 -17.87 6.72 -8.76
CA SER A 171 -18.37 8.03 -9.23
C SER A 171 -17.31 8.89 -9.92
N ARG A 172 -16.04 8.58 -9.72
CA ARG A 172 -14.89 9.29 -10.29
C ARG A 172 -14.31 8.60 -11.51
N LEU A 173 -14.78 7.39 -11.83
CA LEU A 173 -14.33 6.66 -13.00
C LEU A 173 -14.99 7.21 -14.28
N PRO A 174 -14.26 7.26 -15.40
CA PRO A 174 -14.86 7.59 -16.68
C PRO A 174 -15.88 6.51 -17.06
N GLU A 175 -16.94 6.89 -17.78
CA GLU A 175 -18.04 6.00 -18.21
C GLU A 175 -17.59 4.82 -19.11
N ASN A 176 -16.33 4.81 -19.54
CA ASN A 176 -15.72 3.75 -20.35
C ASN A 176 -15.36 2.51 -19.50
N LYS A 177 -15.23 1.35 -20.16
CA LYS A 177 -14.80 0.09 -19.52
C LYS A 177 -13.45 0.28 -18.81
N GLY A 178 -13.41 -0.01 -17.51
CA GLY A 178 -12.22 0.10 -16.66
C GLY A 178 -12.08 -1.09 -15.72
N LYS A 179 -10.97 -1.15 -14.99
CA LYS A 179 -10.82 -2.11 -13.88
C LYS A 179 -10.77 -1.37 -12.55
N VAL A 180 -11.51 -1.87 -11.56
CA VAL A 180 -11.55 -1.33 -10.21
C VAL A 180 -10.88 -2.32 -9.27
N TYR A 181 -9.83 -1.86 -8.62
CA TYR A 181 -9.16 -2.62 -7.58
C TYR A 181 -9.58 -2.06 -6.24
N VAL A 182 -9.97 -2.96 -5.35
CA VAL A 182 -10.34 -2.58 -4.00
C VAL A 182 -9.57 -3.46 -3.04
N ASP A 183 -8.78 -2.82 -2.19
CA ASP A 183 -8.19 -3.45 -1.02
C ASP A 183 -8.54 -2.63 0.18
N PHE A 184 -8.61 -3.35 1.29
CA PHE A 184 -9.01 -2.81 2.55
C PHE A 184 -7.83 -3.11 3.48
N PRO A 185 -7.26 -2.11 4.17
CA PRO A 185 -6.15 -2.36 5.07
C PRO A 185 -6.58 -3.43 6.08
N LEU A 186 -5.82 -4.53 6.11
CA LEU A 186 -6.11 -5.65 7.01
C LEU A 186 -6.16 -5.14 8.45
N PRO A 187 -7.31 -5.17 9.15
CA PRO A 187 -7.32 -4.84 10.55
C PRO A 187 -6.54 -5.92 11.29
N SER A 188 -5.76 -5.52 12.29
CA SER A 188 -4.88 -6.41 13.06
C SER A 188 -5.58 -7.61 13.72
N VAL A 189 -6.92 -7.60 13.75
CA VAL A 189 -7.74 -8.66 14.35
C VAL A 189 -8.20 -9.74 13.35
N TYR A 190 -8.09 -9.50 12.04
CA TYR A 190 -8.55 -10.44 11.02
C TYR A 190 -7.36 -11.07 10.30
N THR A 191 -7.49 -12.35 9.96
CA THR A 191 -6.62 -12.94 8.95
C THR A 191 -6.98 -12.40 7.56
N ALA A 192 -6.03 -12.42 6.62
CA ALA A 192 -6.28 -12.01 5.24
C ALA A 192 -7.45 -12.75 4.57
N GLU A 193 -7.65 -14.02 4.92
CA GLU A 193 -8.74 -14.81 4.40
C GLU A 193 -10.11 -14.41 5.00
N GLN A 194 -10.17 -14.22 6.32
CA GLN A 194 -11.39 -13.72 6.99
C GLN A 194 -11.78 -12.36 6.44
N TRP A 195 -10.79 -11.53 6.17
CA TRP A 195 -10.98 -10.19 5.66
C TRP A 195 -11.55 -10.17 4.23
N LEU A 196 -10.99 -11.01 3.36
CA LEU A 196 -11.48 -11.15 1.99
C LEU A 196 -12.89 -11.73 1.95
N GLN A 197 -13.20 -12.72 2.81
CA GLN A 197 -14.54 -13.29 2.91
C GLN A 197 -15.57 -12.25 3.38
N LEU A 198 -15.25 -11.51 4.43
CA LEU A 198 -16.18 -10.53 5.00
C LEU A 198 -16.43 -9.37 4.03
N THR A 199 -15.39 -8.92 3.34
CA THR A 199 -15.54 -7.88 2.32
C THR A 199 -16.31 -8.38 1.09
N GLU A 200 -16.10 -9.63 0.69
CA GLU A 200 -16.89 -10.28 -0.37
C GLU A 200 -18.38 -10.31 -0.03
N GLU A 201 -18.73 -10.65 1.21
CA GLU A 201 -20.11 -10.64 1.69
C GLU A 201 -20.71 -9.24 1.62
N ILE A 202 -19.96 -8.20 2.03
CA ILE A 202 -20.41 -6.81 1.96
C ILE A 202 -20.70 -6.40 0.52
N ILE A 203 -19.80 -6.69 -0.42
CA ILE A 203 -19.96 -6.31 -1.82
C ILE A 203 -21.14 -7.05 -2.45
N ARG A 204 -21.24 -8.38 -2.25
CA ARG A 204 -22.33 -9.20 -2.78
C ARG A 204 -23.70 -8.77 -2.26
N ASN A 205 -23.79 -8.43 -0.97
CA ASN A 205 -25.07 -8.16 -0.32
C ASN A 205 -25.54 -6.71 -0.52
N ASN A 206 -24.61 -5.75 -0.66
CA ASN A 206 -24.97 -4.33 -0.60
C ASN A 206 -24.82 -3.57 -1.92
N LYS A 207 -23.99 -4.02 -2.90
CA LYS A 207 -23.80 -3.26 -4.16
C LYS A 207 -23.47 -4.09 -5.40
N PRO A 208 -24.35 -4.12 -6.43
CA PRO A 208 -23.97 -4.65 -7.73
C PRO A 208 -22.97 -3.70 -8.40
N ILE A 209 -21.76 -4.22 -8.67
CA ILE A 209 -20.76 -3.53 -9.48
C ILE A 209 -21.30 -3.38 -10.92
N PRO A 210 -21.20 -2.19 -11.57
CA PRO A 210 -21.71 -2.02 -12.92
C PRO A 210 -21.03 -2.96 -13.91
N GLU A 211 -21.78 -3.49 -14.88
CA GLU A 211 -21.33 -4.52 -15.84
C GLU A 211 -20.17 -4.05 -16.75
N SER A 212 -19.94 -2.75 -16.83
CA SER A 212 -18.84 -2.14 -17.57
C SER A 212 -17.48 -2.27 -16.87
N TYR A 213 -17.43 -2.70 -15.60
CA TYR A 213 -16.20 -2.75 -14.81
C TYR A 213 -15.84 -4.17 -14.39
N GLU A 214 -14.55 -4.49 -14.47
CA GLU A 214 -13.99 -5.66 -13.81
C GLU A 214 -13.54 -5.30 -12.41
N PHE A 215 -13.84 -6.15 -11.43
CA PHE A 215 -13.53 -5.88 -10.04
C PHE A 215 -12.61 -6.97 -9.49
N THR A 216 -11.49 -6.56 -8.91
CA THR A 216 -10.55 -7.48 -8.27
C THR A 216 -10.25 -6.99 -6.87
N MET A 217 -10.46 -7.87 -5.91
CA MET A 217 -9.95 -7.68 -4.55
C MET A 217 -8.60 -8.34 -4.44
N THR A 218 -7.64 -7.59 -3.94
CA THR A 218 -6.29 -8.08 -3.70
C THR A 218 -5.91 -7.69 -2.30
N SER A 219 -5.51 -8.65 -1.48
CA SER A 219 -4.85 -8.38 -0.21
C SER A 219 -3.44 -8.97 -0.27
N THR A 220 -2.44 -8.14 -0.03
CA THR A 220 -1.03 -8.54 0.02
C THR A 220 -0.54 -8.41 1.45
N PHE A 221 0.04 -9.46 1.99
CA PHE A 221 0.68 -9.43 3.30
C PHE A 221 2.00 -10.20 3.26
N VAL A 222 2.89 -9.82 4.16
CA VAL A 222 4.14 -10.54 4.38
C VAL A 222 3.95 -11.41 5.61
N ASP A 223 4.18 -12.71 5.47
CA ASP A 223 4.11 -13.59 6.62
C ASP A 223 5.32 -13.41 7.55
N ARG A 224 5.30 -14.12 8.68
CA ARG A 224 6.38 -14.05 9.67
C ARG A 224 7.72 -14.61 9.17
N GLU A 225 7.71 -15.36 8.08
CA GLU A 225 8.91 -15.89 7.43
C GLU A 225 9.47 -14.92 6.36
N GLY A 226 8.80 -13.78 6.16
CA GLY A 226 9.17 -12.83 5.11
C GLY A 226 8.65 -13.22 3.74
N GLN A 227 7.78 -14.24 3.63
CA GLN A 227 7.18 -14.62 2.36
C GLN A 227 6.02 -13.69 2.02
N TYR A 228 5.99 -13.28 0.76
CA TYR A 228 4.90 -12.50 0.19
C TYR A 228 3.72 -13.42 -0.11
N ILE A 229 2.63 -13.25 0.64
CA ILE A 229 1.38 -13.95 0.40
C ILE A 229 0.40 -12.97 -0.24
N LYS A 230 -0.01 -13.31 -1.46
CA LYS A 230 -1.00 -12.57 -2.23
C LYS A 230 -2.28 -13.39 -2.29
N LEU A 231 -3.36 -12.80 -1.83
CA LEU A 231 -4.69 -13.36 -1.99
C LEU A 231 -5.48 -12.48 -2.96
N ASN A 232 -5.83 -13.04 -4.11
CA ASN A 232 -6.67 -12.38 -5.12
C ASN A 232 -8.05 -13.03 -5.14
N ARG A 233 -9.09 -12.21 -5.17
CA ARG A 233 -10.43 -12.63 -5.57
C ARG A 233 -10.90 -11.77 -6.73
N HIS A 234 -11.10 -12.43 -7.86
CA HIS A 234 -11.62 -11.80 -9.07
C HIS A 234 -13.13 -11.94 -9.09
N TYR A 235 -13.81 -10.83 -9.29
CA TYR A 235 -15.26 -10.79 -9.42
C TYR A 235 -15.60 -10.40 -10.85
N HIS A 236 -16.04 -11.42 -11.57
CA HIS A 236 -16.89 -11.24 -12.74
C HIS A 236 -18.27 -11.72 -12.34
N LYS A 237 -19.32 -10.96 -12.66
CA LYS A 237 -20.65 -11.54 -12.61
C LYS A 237 -20.69 -12.61 -13.69
N ILE A 238 -20.64 -13.88 -13.28
CA ILE A 238 -20.96 -15.01 -14.16
C ILE A 238 -22.43 -14.82 -14.52
N GLN A 239 -22.70 -14.79 -15.83
CA GLN A 239 -24.05 -14.72 -16.40
C GLN A 239 -24.93 -15.84 -15.88
#